data_AF-A0A672MRN8-F1
#
_entry.id   AF-A0A672MRN8-F1
#
_cell.length_a   1.000
_cell.length_b   1.000
_cell.length_c   1.000
_cell.angle_alpha   90.00
_cell.angle_beta   90.00
_cell.angle_gamma   90.00
#
_symmetry.space_group_name_H-M   'P 1'
#
loop_
_entity.id
_entity.type
_entity.pdbx_description
1 polymer ?
#
loop_
_entity_poly.entity_id
_entity_poly.type
_entity_poly.pdbx_seq_one_letter_code
_entity_poly.pdbx_strand_id
1 'polypeptide(L)'
;MTAAVKRDSAGKSSQRLLANASPDSKCPICLDGFNNMASLDRCLHQFCFRCIHEWSRNKAECPLCKQPFHSIFHSVKGENDFKEFVLRDFGVFPPQEPGSK
;
A
#
# COMPACT_ATOMS: atom_id res chain seq x y z
N MET A 1 10.99 4.19 69.29
CA MET A 1 11.09 2.80 68.80
C MET A 1 11.08 2.82 67.28
N THR A 2 12.20 2.39 66.67
CA THR A 2 12.39 1.75 65.34
C THR A 2 11.87 2.48 64.07
N ALA A 3 12.75 2.98 63.19
CA ALA A 3 13.44 2.29 62.05
C ALA A 3 12.75 2.67 60.71
N ALA A 4 13.37 3.48 59.84
CA ALA A 4 14.29 3.13 58.73
C ALA A 4 13.61 2.44 57.52
N VAL A 5 14.14 2.73 56.31
CA VAL A 5 14.00 1.99 55.03
C VAL A 5 12.88 2.49 54.07
N LYS A 6 13.04 2.75 52.75
CA LYS A 6 14.09 2.51 51.73
C LYS A 6 13.83 3.43 50.51
N ARG A 7 14.88 3.74 49.75
CA ARG A 7 14.79 4.26 48.37
C ARG A 7 14.61 3.08 47.43
N ASP A 8 13.79 3.20 46.40
CA ASP A 8 13.83 2.29 45.26
C ASP A 8 13.67 3.13 43.97
N SER A 9 14.82 3.41 43.34
CA SER A 9 14.91 3.79 41.94
C SER A 9 14.73 2.52 41.10
N ALA A 10 13.80 2.54 40.16
CA ALA A 10 13.71 1.52 39.12
C ALA A 10 13.31 2.17 37.80
N GLY A 11 14.30 2.79 37.15
CA GLY A 11 14.33 2.82 35.70
C GLY A 11 14.45 1.40 35.16
N LYS A 12 13.49 1.01 34.32
CA LYS A 12 13.43 -0.14 33.39
C LYS A 12 11.95 -0.16 32.96
N SER A 13 11.56 -0.38 31.74
CA SER A 13 12.23 -0.80 30.53
C SER A 13 11.10 -0.80 29.51
N SER A 14 11.28 -0.12 28.38
CA SER A 14 10.94 -0.72 27.10
C SER A 14 9.54 -1.32 26.99
N GLN A 15 8.50 -0.53 27.14
CA GLN A 15 7.23 -0.86 26.48
C GLN A 15 7.07 0.02 25.26
N ARG A 16 7.85 -0.34 24.22
CA ARG A 16 7.37 -0.31 22.83
C ARG A 16 6.08 -1.11 22.87
N LEU A 17 4.98 -0.45 23.22
CA LEU A 17 3.66 -1.05 23.20
C LEU A 17 3.46 -1.45 21.76
N LEU A 18 3.50 -2.76 21.58
CA LEU A 18 3.35 -3.43 20.31
C LEU A 18 2.16 -2.77 19.65
N ALA A 19 2.43 -2.14 18.50
CA ALA A 19 1.38 -1.73 17.61
C ALA A 19 0.50 -2.96 17.44
N ASN A 20 -0.68 -2.92 18.05
CA ASN A 20 -1.80 -3.79 17.77
C ASN A 20 -2.20 -3.48 16.32
N ALA A 21 -1.32 -3.83 15.40
CA ALA A 21 -1.56 -3.76 13.99
C ALA A 21 -2.14 -5.11 13.66
N SER A 22 -3.47 -5.23 13.77
CA SER A 22 -4.21 -6.10 12.86
C SER A 22 -3.58 -5.89 11.47
N PRO A 23 -2.84 -6.89 10.94
CA PRO A 23 -1.90 -6.66 9.84
C PRO A 23 -2.57 -6.56 8.47
N ASP A 24 -3.90 -6.52 8.43
CA ASP A 24 -4.64 -6.91 7.22
C ASP A 24 -5.28 -5.75 6.45
N SER A 25 -5.27 -4.52 6.98
CA SER A 25 -6.05 -3.42 6.38
C SER A 25 -5.34 -2.06 6.29
N LYS A 26 -3.99 -2.04 6.27
CA LYS A 26 -3.22 -0.81 6.06
C LYS A 26 -2.40 -0.87 4.79
N CYS A 27 -2.25 0.27 4.12
CA CYS A 27 -1.39 0.38 2.96
C CYS A 27 0.08 0.30 3.39
N PRO A 28 0.90 -0.60 2.80
CA PRO A 28 2.32 -0.74 3.17
C PRO A 28 3.20 0.44 2.72
N ILE A 29 2.68 1.35 1.88
CA ILE A 29 3.41 2.53 1.39
C ILE A 29 3.26 3.70 2.38
N CYS A 30 2.03 4.02 2.81
CA CYS A 30 1.76 5.12 3.75
C CYS A 30 1.58 4.67 5.21
N LEU A 31 1.54 3.36 5.47
CA LEU A 31 1.32 2.75 6.78
C LEU A 31 0.00 3.19 7.48
N ASP A 32 -0.94 3.71 6.70
CA ASP A 32 -2.23 4.24 7.15
C ASP A 32 -3.39 3.43 6.52
N GLY A 33 -4.65 3.79 6.83
CA GLY A 33 -5.82 3.15 6.28
C GLY A 33 -5.89 3.24 4.75
N PHE A 34 -6.49 2.23 4.11
CA PHE A 34 -6.68 2.24 2.66
C PHE A 34 -7.65 3.35 2.23
N ASN A 35 -7.11 4.41 1.63
CA ASN A 35 -7.88 5.47 1.00
C ASN A 35 -7.89 5.27 -0.52
N ASN A 36 -9.06 5.01 -1.10
CA ASN A 36 -9.23 4.59 -2.50
C ASN A 36 -8.39 3.34 -2.79
N MET A 37 -8.84 2.22 -2.24
CA MET A 37 -8.18 0.93 -2.41
C MET A 37 -7.93 0.65 -3.89
N ALA A 38 -6.68 0.35 -4.21
CA ALA A 38 -6.19 0.10 -5.55
C ALA A 38 -5.46 -1.24 -5.60
N SER A 39 -5.79 -2.06 -6.58
CA SER A 39 -5.22 -3.38 -6.81
C SER A 39 -4.43 -3.39 -8.12
N LEU A 40 -3.29 -4.07 -8.11
CA LEU A 40 -2.46 -4.25 -9.30
C LEU A 40 -2.98 -5.42 -10.16
N ASP A 41 -2.99 -5.26 -11.48
CA ASP A 41 -3.43 -6.30 -12.42
C ASP A 41 -2.68 -7.65 -12.27
N ARG A 42 -1.35 -7.60 -12.14
CA ARG A 42 -0.51 -8.81 -12.19
C ARG A 42 -0.41 -9.58 -10.87
N CYS A 43 -0.43 -8.87 -9.75
CA CYS A 43 -0.19 -9.47 -8.44
C CYS A 43 -1.33 -9.25 -7.45
N LEU A 44 -2.37 -8.51 -7.83
CA LEU A 44 -3.58 -8.24 -7.04
C LEU A 44 -3.33 -7.67 -5.64
N HIS A 45 -2.13 -7.14 -5.40
CA HIS A 45 -1.77 -6.50 -4.14
C HIS A 45 -2.48 -5.16 -4.02
N GLN A 46 -3.00 -4.91 -2.81
CA GLN A 46 -3.83 -3.76 -2.48
C GLN A 46 -2.99 -2.63 -1.84
N PHE A 47 -3.18 -1.42 -2.34
CA PHE A 47 -2.52 -0.19 -1.89
C PHE A 47 -3.51 0.97 -1.92
N CYS A 48 -3.14 2.14 -1.38
CA CYS A 48 -3.88 3.36 -1.69
C CYS A 48 -3.61 3.75 -3.14
N PHE A 49 -4.64 4.10 -3.91
CA PHE A 49 -4.51 4.56 -5.30
C PHE A 49 -3.43 5.62 -5.43
N ARG A 50 -3.47 6.65 -4.58
CA ARG A 50 -2.47 7.71 -4.56
C ARG A 50 -1.05 7.19 -4.35
N CYS A 51 -0.86 6.26 -3.40
CA CYS A 51 0.46 5.72 -3.10
C CYS A 51 1.04 4.90 -4.24
N ILE A 52 0.25 3.98 -4.81
CA ILE A 52 0.72 3.14 -5.92
C ILE A 52 0.82 3.94 -7.22
N HIS A 53 -0.02 4.96 -7.40
CA HIS A 53 0.06 5.89 -8.52
C HIS A 53 1.35 6.72 -8.45
N GLU A 54 1.67 7.34 -7.31
CA GLU A 54 2.95 8.04 -7.13
C GLU A 54 4.15 7.11 -7.33
N TRP A 55 4.07 5.89 -6.79
CA TRP A 55 5.09 4.87 -7.00
C TRP A 55 5.30 4.52 -8.48
N SER A 56 4.20 4.31 -9.22
CA SER A 56 4.24 3.97 -10.65
C SER A 56 4.88 5.04 -11.52
N ARG A 57 4.87 6.32 -11.08
CA ARG A 57 5.57 7.42 -11.78
C ARG A 57 7.09 7.30 -11.69
N ASN A 58 7.59 6.64 -10.65
CA ASN A 58 9.01 6.31 -10.51
C ASN A 58 9.32 4.95 -11.12
N LYS A 59 8.55 3.91 -10.76
CA LYS A 59 8.73 2.54 -11.25
C LYS A 59 7.42 1.77 -11.17
N ALA A 60 6.91 1.26 -12.30
CA ALA A 60 5.69 0.45 -12.33
C ALA A 60 5.93 -1.01 -11.90
N GLU A 61 6.45 -1.18 -10.69
CA GLU A 61 6.69 -2.49 -10.10
C GLU A 61 6.05 -2.55 -8.73
N CYS A 62 5.48 -3.69 -8.36
CA CYS A 62 4.87 -3.86 -7.07
C CYS A 62 5.93 -3.72 -5.95
N PRO A 63 5.72 -2.88 -4.93
CA PRO A 63 6.69 -2.73 -3.84
C PRO A 63 6.84 -3.99 -2.98
N LEU A 64 5.81 -4.85 -2.93
CA LEU A 64 5.80 -6.12 -2.19
C LEU A 64 6.55 -7.25 -2.92
N CYS A 65 6.16 -7.57 -4.15
CA CYS A 65 6.68 -8.72 -4.89
C CYS A 65 7.57 -8.36 -6.08
N LYS A 66 7.84 -7.07 -6.32
CA LYS A 66 8.63 -6.56 -7.45
C LYS A 66 8.10 -6.95 -8.84
N GLN A 67 6.85 -7.40 -8.93
CA GLN A 67 6.21 -7.72 -10.20
C GLN A 67 5.91 -6.44 -10.99
N PRO A 68 6.30 -6.35 -12.27
CA PRO A 68 5.90 -5.24 -13.13
C PRO A 68 4.39 -5.29 -13.39
N PHE A 69 3.74 -4.13 -13.39
CA PHE A 69 2.31 -4.01 -13.65
C PHE A 69 2.04 -2.92 -14.68
N HIS A 70 0.95 -3.07 -15.43
CA HIS A 70 0.57 -2.16 -16.52
C HIS A 70 -0.75 -1.44 -16.23
N SER A 71 -1.60 -2.01 -15.38
CA SER A 71 -2.89 -1.43 -14.98
C SER A 71 -3.04 -1.44 -13.46
N ILE A 72 -3.64 -0.36 -12.94
CA ILE A 72 -4.02 -0.20 -11.54
C ILE A 72 -5.54 -0.06 -11.47
N PHE A 73 -6.23 -0.96 -10.79
CA PHE A 73 -7.68 -0.90 -10.59
C PHE A 73 -8.00 -0.23 -9.26
N HIS A 74 -8.86 0.79 -9.21
CA HIS A 74 -9.24 1.43 -7.95
C HIS A 74 -10.73 1.74 -7.85
N SER A 75 -11.32 1.60 -6.66
CA SER A 75 -12.74 1.90 -6.41
C SER A 75 -12.92 3.38 -6.06
N VAL A 76 -13.54 4.15 -6.96
CA VAL A 76 -13.87 5.57 -6.73
C VAL A 76 -15.33 5.69 -6.32
N LYS A 77 -15.55 5.54 -5.00
CA LYS A 77 -16.69 6.11 -4.25
C LYS A 77 -18.04 6.16 -5.00
N GLY A 78 -18.58 4.98 -5.29
CA GLY A 78 -19.92 4.74 -5.83
C GLY A 78 -20.10 3.25 -5.99
N GLU A 79 -21.24 2.71 -5.58
CA GLU A 79 -21.54 1.27 -5.55
C GLU A 79 -21.20 0.62 -6.92
N ASN A 80 -20.08 -0.10 -6.99
CA ASN A 80 -19.52 -0.83 -8.16
C ASN A 80 -18.75 -0.07 -9.26
N ASP A 81 -18.40 1.22 -9.13
CA ASP A 81 -17.52 1.85 -10.13
C ASP A 81 -16.03 1.63 -9.80
N PHE A 82 -15.40 0.71 -10.55
CA PHE A 82 -13.95 0.48 -10.52
C PHE A 82 -13.32 1.15 -11.73
N LYS A 83 -12.35 2.03 -11.49
CA LYS A 83 -11.57 2.66 -12.57
C LYS A 83 -10.26 1.93 -12.76
N GLU A 84 -9.98 1.58 -14.01
CA GLU A 84 -8.67 1.14 -14.45
C GLU A 84 -7.80 2.37 -14.80
N PHE A 85 -6.57 2.36 -14.31
CA PHE A 85 -5.53 3.30 -14.68
C PHE A 85 -4.41 2.55 -15.39
N VAL A 86 -4.36 2.69 -16.72
CA VAL A 86 -3.32 2.07 -17.57
C VAL A 86 -2.08 2.97 -17.62
N LEU A 87 -0.93 2.40 -17.26
CA LEU A 87 0.37 3.05 -17.35
C LEU A 87 0.88 2.98 -18.78
N ARG A 88 0.99 4.15 -19.43
CA ARG A 88 1.38 4.23 -20.85
C ARG A 88 2.87 4.03 -21.13
N ASP A 89 3.72 4.03 -20.09
CA ASP A 89 5.17 4.12 -20.27
C ASP A 89 5.90 2.76 -20.29
N PHE A 90 5.22 1.65 -19.96
CA PHE A 90 5.82 0.32 -20.02
C PHE A 90 5.61 -0.33 -21.40
N GLY A 91 6.26 0.25 -22.41
CA GLY A 91 6.89 -0.51 -23.50
C GLY A 91 6.05 -1.45 -24.37
N VAL A 92 4.73 -1.25 -24.50
CA VAL A 92 3.94 -1.89 -25.56
C VAL A 92 3.13 -0.82 -26.31
N PHE A 93 3.60 -0.59 -27.53
CA PHE A 93 3.07 0.22 -28.61
C PHE A 93 1.57 -0.09 -28.91
N PRO A 94 0.67 0.90 -29.06
CA PRO A 94 -0.64 0.68 -29.70
C PRO A 94 -0.52 0.90 -31.23
N PRO A 95 -1.51 0.56 -32.08
CA PRO A 95 -2.55 -0.47 -32.02
C PRO A 95 -2.41 -1.46 -33.21
N GLN A 96 -3.06 -2.63 -33.17
CA GLN A 96 -3.33 -3.39 -34.41
C GLN A 96 -4.84 -3.30 -34.64
N GLU A 97 -5.28 -2.15 -35.15
CA GLU A 97 -6.56 -2.05 -35.85
C GLU A 97 -6.56 -3.19 -36.91
N PRO A 98 -7.51 -4.13 -36.92
CA PRO A 98 -7.62 -5.02 -38.07
C PRO A 98 -8.06 -4.12 -39.24
N GLY A 99 -7.09 -3.76 -40.08
CA GLY A 99 -7.33 -3.06 -41.33
C GLY A 99 -8.41 -3.79 -42.10
N SER A 100 -9.62 -3.22 -42.09
CA SER A 100 -10.72 -3.68 -42.90
C SER A 100 -10.35 -3.45 -44.35
N LYS A 101 -10.13 -4.56 -45.05
CA LYS A 101 -9.97 -4.65 -46.49
C LYS A 101 -11.23 -4.16 -47.21
#